data_AF-A0A925IZ73-F1
#
_entry.id   AF-A0A925IZ73-F1
#
_cell.length_a   1.000
_cell.length_b   1.000
_cell.length_c   1.000
_cell.angle_alpha   90.00
_cell.angle_beta   90.00
_cell.angle_gamma   90.00
#
_symmetry.space_group_name_H-M   'P 1'
#
loop_
_entity.id
_entity.type
_entity.pdbx_description
1 polymer ?
#
loop_
_entity_poly.entity_id
_entity_poly.type
_entity_poly.pdbx_seq_one_letter_code
_entity_poly.pdbx_strand_id
1 'polypeptide(L)' 'METLQTPLTNLQLELLKVFARPVSEPDLLEIRRMLAKFFAEKAMNLADEAWEAQGWTAEDTERLLREHHRKTA' A
#
# COMPACT_ATOMS: atom_id res chain seq x y z
N MET A 1 13.79 -19.27 -23.89
CA MET A 1 13.31 -17.89 -24.15
C MET A 1 13.59 -17.09 -22.91
N GLU A 2 14.61 -16.24 -22.95
CA GLU A 2 14.88 -15.33 -21.85
C GLU A 2 13.75 -14.30 -21.79
N THR A 3 12.98 -14.32 -20.71
CA THR A 3 12.01 -13.26 -20.43
C THR A 3 12.82 -11.99 -20.19
N LEU A 4 12.78 -11.05 -21.13
CA LEU A 4 13.30 -9.70 -20.93
C LEU A 4 12.67 -9.18 -19.63
N GLN A 5 13.44 -9.14 -18.55
CA GLN A 5 13.04 -8.48 -17.32
C GLN A 5 13.01 -6.99 -17.62
N THR A 6 11.85 -6.49 -18.05
CA THR A 6 11.64 -5.06 -18.15
C THR A 6 11.85 -4.45 -16.76
N PRO A 7 12.71 -3.44 -16.61
CA PRO A 7 13.08 -2.90 -15.30
C PRO A 7 11.91 -2.18 -14.60
N LEU A 8 10.78 -2.02 -15.29
CA LEU A 8 9.62 -1.30 -14.82
C LEU A 8 8.40 -2.22 -14.71
N THR A 9 7.63 -2.02 -13.64
CA THR A 9 6.34 -2.66 -13.43
C THR A 9 5.29 -2.14 -14.41
N ASN A 10 4.19 -2.88 -14.56
CA ASN A 10 3.03 -2.43 -15.35
C ASN A 10 2.51 -1.06 -14.89
N LEU A 11 2.41 -0.82 -13.58
CA LEU A 11 1.99 0.46 -13.03
C LEU A 11 2.95 1.58 -13.43
N GLN A 12 4.26 1.36 -13.31
CA GLN A 12 5.27 2.34 -13.71
C GLN A 12 5.17 2.68 -15.20
N LEU A 13 4.94 1.70 -16.06
CA LEU A 13 4.75 1.91 -17.50
C LEU A 13 3.47 2.71 -17.82
N GLU A 14 2.36 2.45 -17.13
CA GLU A 14 1.13 3.23 -17.31
C GLU A 14 1.28 4.67 -16.82
N LEU A 15 1.93 4.88 -15.68
CA LEU A 15 2.23 6.23 -15.18
C LEU A 15 3.08 7.02 -16.18
N LEU A 16 4.06 6.38 -16.84
CA LEU A 16 4.86 7.04 -17.89
C LEU A 16 4.03 7.43 -19.13
N LYS A 17 3.05 6.62 -19.52
CA LYS A 17 2.14 6.93 -20.64
C LYS A 17 1.23 8.11 -20.29
N VAL A 18 0.71 8.15 -19.05
CA VAL A 18 -0.23 9.17 -18.59
C VAL A 18 0.47 10.50 -18.27
N PHE A 19 1.67 10.45 -17.69
CA PHE A 19 2.44 11.63 -17.26
C PHE A 19 3.56 12.00 -18.23
N ALA A 20 3.29 11.97 -19.52
CA ALA A 20 4.26 12.39 -20.55
C ALA A 20 4.58 13.90 -20.53
N ARG A 21 3.82 14.70 -19.77
CA ARG A 21 4.03 16.14 -19.62
C ARG A 21 4.63 16.47 -18.25
N PRO A 22 5.58 17.40 -18.18
CA PRO A 22 6.08 17.88 -16.89
C PRO A 22 4.94 18.55 -16.11
N VAL A 23 4.92 18.31 -14.80
CA VAL A 23 4.03 18.97 -13.84
C VAL A 23 4.86 19.78 -12.85
N SER A 24 4.23 20.71 -12.14
CA SER A 24 4.92 21.46 -11.09
C SER A 24 5.29 20.54 -9.91
N GLU A 25 6.31 20.91 -9.12
CA GLU A 25 6.66 20.18 -7.89
C GLU A 25 5.49 20.03 -6.89
N PRO A 26 4.66 21.07 -6.66
CA PRO A 26 3.43 20.94 -5.88
C PRO A 26 2.48 19.87 -6.43
N ASP A 27 2.22 19.86 -7.73
CA ASP A 27 1.32 18.87 -8.35
C ASP A 27 1.90 17.45 -8.26
N LEU A 28 3.22 17.31 -8.43
CA LEU A 28 3.90 16.03 -8.27
C LEU A 28 3.77 15.50 -6.83
N LEU A 29 3.83 16.40 -5.83
CA LEU A 29 3.59 16.03 -4.44
C LEU A 29 2.14 15.57 -4.22
N GLU A 30 1.15 16.26 -4.79
CA GLU A 30 -0.25 15.86 -4.69
C GLU A 30 -0.52 14.50 -5.35
N ILE A 31 0.08 14.22 -6.51
CA ILE A 31 -0.03 12.91 -7.17
C ILE A 31 0.57 11.81 -6.27
N ARG A 32 1.74 12.05 -5.65
CA ARG A 32 2.34 11.10 -4.70
C ARG A 32 1.43 10.84 -3.50
N ARG A 33 0.80 11.88 -2.94
CA ARG A 33 -0.14 11.77 -1.82
C ARG A 33 -1.38 10.96 -2.21
N MET A 34 -1.93 11.18 -3.40
CA MET A 34 -3.07 10.43 -3.91
C MET A 34 -2.76 8.94 -4.04
N LEU A 35 -1.59 8.58 -4.57
CA LEU A 35 -1.15 7.18 -4.66
C LEU A 35 -0.96 6.56 -3.27
N ALA A 36 -0.32 7.28 -2.34
CA ALA A 36 -0.12 6.82 -0.98
C ALA A 36 -1.46 6.56 -0.27
N LYS A 37 -2.43 7.48 -0.44
CA LYS A 37 -3.78 7.34 0.09
C LYS A 37 -4.48 6.10 -0.46
N PHE A 38 -4.42 5.87 -1.77
CA PHE A 38 -5.02 4.69 -2.40
C PHE A 38 -4.48 3.38 -1.80
N PHE A 39 -3.16 3.27 -1.64
CA PHE A 39 -2.56 2.06 -1.06
C PHE A 39 -2.87 1.91 0.43
N ALA A 40 -2.94 3.01 1.19
CA ALA A 40 -3.33 2.98 2.60
C ALA A 40 -4.78 2.51 2.77
N GLU A 41 -5.71 3.04 1.99
CA GLU A 41 -7.12 2.62 1.99
C GLU A 41 -7.26 1.14 1.62
N LYS A 42 -6.55 0.69 0.58
CA LYS A 42 -6.54 -0.73 0.21
C LYS A 42 -5.99 -1.61 1.34
N ALA A 43 -4.93 -1.18 2.00
CA ALA A 43 -4.34 -1.93 3.12
C ALA A 43 -5.29 -2.02 4.32
N MET A 44 -6.00 -0.93 4.64
CA MET A 44 -7.02 -0.94 5.70
C MET A 44 -8.16 -1.89 5.37
N ASN A 45 -8.71 -1.83 4.15
CA ASN A 45 -9.78 -2.74 3.74
C ASN A 45 -9.35 -4.21 3.81
N LEU A 46 -8.12 -4.53 3.39
CA LEU A 46 -7.60 -5.89 3.50
C LEU A 46 -7.40 -6.32 4.96
N ALA A 47 -7.03 -5.40 5.85
CA ALA A 47 -6.93 -5.68 7.27
C ALA A 47 -8.32 -5.97 7.88
N ASP A 48 -9.34 -5.20 7.50
CA ASP A 48 -10.72 -5.41 7.92
C ASP A 48 -11.25 -6.76 7.39
N GLU A 49 -11.01 -7.08 6.11
CA GLU A 49 -11.38 -8.38 5.53
C GLU A 49 -10.71 -9.56 6.26
N ALA A 50 -9.43 -9.42 6.59
CA ALA A 50 -8.71 -10.43 7.36
C ALA A 50 -9.24 -10.55 8.80
N TRP A 51 -9.62 -9.43 9.42
CA TRP A 51 -10.22 -9.38 10.75
C TRP A 51 -11.54 -10.17 10.80
N GLU A 52 -12.43 -9.88 9.86
CA GLU A 52 -13.73 -10.54 9.73
C GLU A 52 -13.58 -12.03 9.38
N ALA A 53 -12.68 -12.39 8.46
CA ALA A 53 -12.45 -13.77 8.06
C ALA A 53 -11.94 -14.67 9.21
N GLN A 54 -11.19 -14.10 10.15
CA GLN A 54 -10.71 -14.80 11.34
C GLN A 54 -11.71 -14.78 12.50
N GLY A 55 -12.82 -14.03 12.38
CA GLY A 55 -13.83 -13.87 13.42
C GLY A 55 -13.28 -13.22 14.69
N TRP A 56 -12.27 -12.36 14.56
CA TRP A 56 -11.61 -11.75 15.71
C TRP A 56 -12.56 -10.84 16.48
N THR A 57 -12.56 -10.95 17.81
CA THR A 57 -13.37 -10.11 18.70
C THR A 57 -12.53 -9.00 19.33
N ALA A 58 -13.19 -8.09 20.05
CA ALA A 58 -12.47 -7.09 20.85
C ALA A 58 -11.50 -7.72 21.87
N GLU A 59 -11.77 -8.96 22.32
CA GLU A 59 -10.86 -9.69 23.21
C GLU A 59 -9.60 -10.16 22.46
N ASP A 60 -9.70 -10.48 21.17
CA ASP A 60 -8.54 -10.75 20.33
C ASP A 60 -7.69 -9.51 20.12
N THR A 61 -8.30 -8.33 19.95
CA THR A 61 -7.56 -7.06 19.92
C THR A 61 -6.76 -6.87 21.20
N GLU A 62 -7.39 -7.10 22.35
CA GLU A 62 -6.76 -6.95 23.67
C GLU A 62 -5.67 -8.00 23.92
N ARG A 63 -5.83 -9.22 23.38
CA ARG A 63 -4.77 -10.25 23.39
C ARG A 63 -3.59 -9.83 22.52
N LEU A 64 -3.84 -9.37 21.29
CA LEU A 64 -2.80 -8.91 20.35
C LEU A 64 -2.04 -7.67 20.87
N LEU A 65 -2.73 -6.74 21.55
CA LEU A 65 -2.13 -5.58 22.21
C LEU A 65 -1.17 -6.00 23.34
N ARG A 66 -1.51 -7.08 24.07
CA ARG A 66 -0.70 -7.63 25.16
C ARG A 66 0.43 -8.52 24.66
N GLU A 67 0.34 -9.05 23.44
CA GLU A 67 1.45 -9.72 22.77
C GLU A 67 2.53 -8.69 22.38
N HIS A 68 3.50 -8.49 23.29
CA HIS A 68 4.67 -7.65 23.07
C HIS A 68 5.60 -8.23 21.98
N HIS A 69 5.28 -7.97 20.71
CA HIS A 69 6.16 -8.26 19.56
C HIS A 69 7.06 -7.07 19.20
N ARG A 70 7.25 -6.09 20.10
CA ARG A 70 8.34 -5.12 19.93
C ARG A 70 9.65 -5.86 20.21
N LYS A 71 10.40 -6.19 19.15
CA LYS A 71 11.85 -6.36 19.32
C LYS A 71 12.39 -5.04 19.87
N THR A 72 12.85 -5.06 21.11
CA THR A 72 13.85 -4.10 21.58
C THR A 72 15.04 -4.25 20.64
N ALA A 73 15.26 -3.23 19.81
CA ALA A 73 16.44 -3.11 18.96
C ALA A 73 17.64 -2.67 19.80
#